data_AF-A0A0D0AQ36-F1
#
_entry.id   AF-A0A0D0AQ36-F1
#
_cell.length_a   1.000
_cell.length_b   1.000
_cell.length_c   1.000
_cell.angle_alpha   90.00
_cell.angle_beta   90.00
_cell.angle_gamma   90.00
#
_symmetry.space_group_name_H-M   'P 1'
#
loop_
_entity.id
_entity.type
_entity.pdbx_description
1 polymer ?
#
loop_
_entity_poly.entity_id
_entity_poly.type
_entity_poly.pdbx_seq_one_letter_code
_entity_poly.pdbx_strand_id
1 'polypeptide(L)'
;GTGKTTTITSAAEIWSNEPVWIIGNSNVTVKNIAEKLLQRNVDFKLIVSAEFYIEWHEHIYESFQGQLIRTGQLPKDRVALSQAIGSSTVILSTLALLSNPNLESKGVFDIVPVRNLVVDEASQIDIFDYMAGPDCFY
;
A
#
# COMPACT_ATOMS: atom_id res chain seq x y z
N GLY A 1 8.34 21.90 3.62
CA GLY A 1 9.25 21.00 2.90
C GLY A 1 10.34 20.54 3.84
N THR A 2 10.44 19.23 4.10
CA THR A 2 11.37 18.67 5.11
C THR A 2 12.17 17.46 4.62
N GLY A 3 12.29 17.23 3.31
CA GLY A 3 13.19 16.19 2.76
C GLY A 3 12.82 14.72 3.06
N LYS A 4 11.85 14.47 3.95
CA LYS A 4 11.37 13.11 4.30
C LYS A 4 10.86 12.36 3.08
N THR A 5 10.01 13.01 2.27
CA THR A 5 9.48 12.37 1.06
C THR A 5 10.57 12.13 0.01
N THR A 6 11.54 13.03 -0.13
CA THR A 6 12.70 12.81 -1.01
C THR A 6 13.50 11.58 -0.59
N THR A 7 13.66 11.36 0.71
CA THR A 7 14.39 10.20 1.27
C THR A 7 13.64 8.90 0.98
N ILE A 8 12.32 8.86 1.22
CA ILE A 8 11.49 7.69 0.92
C ILE A 8 11.54 7.36 -0.57
N THR A 9 11.52 8.37 -1.44
CA THR A 9 11.58 8.12 -2.88
C THR A 9 12.96 7.62 -3.33
N SER A 10 14.06 8.22 -2.86
CA SER A 10 15.39 7.71 -3.17
C SER A 10 15.61 6.30 -2.64
N ALA A 11 15.02 5.96 -1.49
CA ALA A 11 15.05 4.61 -0.97
C ALA A 11 14.22 3.65 -1.83
N ALA A 12 13.03 4.04 -2.27
CA ALA A 12 12.20 3.26 -3.20
C ALA A 12 12.88 3.04 -4.57
N GLU A 13 13.64 4.02 -5.07
CA GLU A 13 14.45 3.88 -6.29
C GLU A 13 15.57 2.82 -6.10
N ILE A 14 16.25 2.83 -4.96
CA ILE A 14 17.29 1.84 -4.61
C ILE A 14 16.68 0.44 -4.43
N TRP A 15 15.48 0.37 -3.86
CA TRP A 15 14.79 -0.88 -3.59
C TRP A 15 13.94 -1.40 -4.76
N SER A 16 14.01 -0.80 -5.94
CA SER A 16 13.27 -1.26 -7.13
C SER A 16 13.51 -2.75 -7.48
N ASN A 17 14.57 -3.37 -6.95
CA ASN A 17 14.87 -4.80 -7.10
C ASN A 17 14.39 -5.70 -5.94
N GLU A 18 13.82 -5.14 -4.86
CA GLU A 18 13.38 -5.90 -3.69
C GLU A 18 11.93 -5.51 -3.31
N PRO A 19 11.13 -6.43 -2.77
CA PRO A 19 9.77 -6.12 -2.31
C PRO A 19 9.77 -5.02 -1.22
N VAL A 20 9.05 -3.92 -1.46
CA VAL A 20 8.86 -2.81 -0.50
C VAL A 20 7.39 -2.50 -0.33
N TRP A 21 6.97 -2.40 0.92
CA TRP A 21 5.66 -1.91 1.31
C TRP A 21 5.80 -0.53 1.95
N ILE A 22 5.15 0.47 1.36
CA ILE A 22 5.09 1.84 1.89
C ILE A 22 3.68 2.07 2.44
N ILE A 23 3.63 2.29 3.75
CA ILE A 23 2.40 2.33 4.51
C ILE A 23 2.15 3.72 5.09
N GLY A 24 0.91 4.18 4.98
CA GLY A 24 0.42 5.38 5.66
C GLY A 24 -0.71 5.07 6.64
N ASN A 25 -1.01 6.01 7.52
CA ASN A 25 -2.15 5.93 8.43
C ASN A 25 -3.51 6.18 7.75
N SER A 26 -3.52 6.83 6.58
CA SER A 26 -4.74 7.21 5.86
C SER A 26 -4.60 7.08 4.35
N ASN A 27 -5.73 7.00 3.65
CA ASN A 27 -5.79 7.01 2.18
C ASN A 27 -5.19 8.30 1.59
N VAL A 28 -5.40 9.45 2.26
CA VAL A 28 -4.83 10.74 1.86
C VAL A 28 -3.30 10.65 1.84
N THR A 29 -2.72 10.11 2.91
CA THR A 29 -1.27 9.98 3.09
C THR A 29 -0.66 9.14 1.98
N VAL A 30 -1.20 7.94 1.75
CA VAL A 30 -0.67 7.03 0.71
C VAL A 30 -0.87 7.57 -0.70
N LYS A 31 -1.99 8.27 -0.97
CA LYS A 31 -2.22 8.94 -2.24
C LYS A 31 -1.15 10.01 -2.51
N ASN A 32 -0.87 10.86 -1.53
CA ASN A 32 0.15 11.91 -1.67
C ASN A 32 1.55 11.35 -1.94
N ILE A 33 1.86 10.16 -1.43
CA ILE A 33 3.10 9.44 -1.75
C ILE A 33 3.04 8.91 -3.18
N ALA A 34 1.93 8.26 -3.56
CA ALA A 34 1.70 7.73 -4.91
C ALA A 34 1.87 8.81 -5.99
N GLU A 35 1.31 10.01 -5.79
CA GLU A 35 1.46 11.14 -6.72
C GLU A 35 2.94 11.49 -6.96
N LYS A 36 3.75 11.47 -5.90
CA LYS A 36 5.18 11.82 -6.00
C LYS A 36 6.00 10.71 -6.66
N LEU A 37 5.66 9.45 -6.43
CA LEU A 37 6.28 8.32 -7.12
C LEU A 37 5.96 8.37 -8.62
N LEU A 38 4.70 8.66 -8.96
CA LEU A 38 4.26 8.82 -10.34
C LEU A 38 4.98 9.97 -11.06
N GLN A 39 5.11 11.13 -10.42
CA GLN A 39 5.87 12.28 -10.95
C GLN A 39 7.35 11.96 -11.26
N ARG A 40 7.89 10.92 -10.63
CA ARG A 40 9.28 10.48 -10.79
C ARG A 40 9.41 9.23 -11.66
N ASN A 41 8.32 8.75 -12.25
CA ASN A 41 8.26 7.52 -13.04
C ASN A 41 8.75 6.28 -12.28
N VAL A 42 8.49 6.22 -10.97
CA VAL A 42 8.71 5.01 -10.18
C VAL A 42 7.50 4.08 -10.36
N ASP A 43 7.74 2.81 -10.68
CA ASP A 43 6.68 1.81 -10.79
C ASP A 43 6.18 1.36 -9.41
N PHE A 44 4.86 1.28 -9.24
CA PHE A 44 4.24 0.87 -7.98
C PHE A 44 2.81 0.37 -8.20
N LYS A 45 2.28 -0.37 -7.21
CA LYS A 45 0.85 -0.61 -7.05
C LYS A 45 0.31 0.05 -5.79
N LEU A 46 -0.83 0.73 -5.91
CA LEU A 46 -1.57 1.27 -4.78
C LEU A 46 -2.77 0.36 -4.50
N ILE A 47 -2.76 -0.32 -3.36
CA ILE A 47 -3.85 -1.22 -2.95
C ILE A 47 -4.72 -0.51 -1.92
N VAL A 48 -6.01 -0.38 -2.23
CA VAL A 48 -7.03 0.25 -1.37
C VAL A 48 -8.20 -0.67 -1.11
N SER A 49 -8.87 -0.50 0.03
CA SER A 49 -10.12 -1.23 0.31
C SER A 49 -11.25 -0.81 -0.63
N ALA A 50 -12.06 -1.77 -1.09
CA ALA A 50 -13.21 -1.51 -1.95
C ALA A 50 -14.28 -0.62 -1.27
N GLU A 51 -14.45 -0.75 0.04
CA GLU A 51 -15.46 -0.02 0.82
C GLU A 51 -15.09 1.46 1.01
N PHE A 52 -13.80 1.77 1.02
CA PHE A 52 -13.29 3.13 1.26
C PHE A 52 -13.08 3.93 -0.04
N TYR A 53 -13.23 3.29 -1.20
CA TYR A 53 -13.20 3.98 -2.49
C TYR A 53 -14.43 4.87 -2.70
N ILE A 54 -15.54 4.61 -2.00
CA ILE A 54 -16.83 5.30 -2.18
C ILE A 54 -16.84 6.71 -1.60
N GLU A 55 -16.00 7.02 -0.60
CA GLU A 55 -15.89 8.37 -0.02
C GLU A 55 -15.03 9.34 -0.84
N TRP A 56 -14.26 8.83 -1.80
CA TRP A 56 -13.39 9.63 -2.66
C TRP A 56 -14.02 9.74 -4.04
N HIS A 57 -14.27 10.97 -4.49
CA HIS A 57 -14.70 11.17 -5.87
C HIS A 57 -13.67 10.57 -6.84
N GLU A 58 -14.12 9.74 -7.79
CA GLU A 58 -13.27 8.92 -8.66
C GLU A 58 -12.20 9.71 -9.42
N HIS A 59 -12.45 11.00 -9.67
CA HIS A 59 -11.52 11.93 -10.34
C HIS A 59 -10.17 12.07 -9.64
N ILE A 60 -10.10 11.77 -8.34
CA ILE A 60 -8.88 11.90 -7.55
C ILE A 60 -7.85 10.80 -7.89
N TYR A 61 -8.30 9.67 -8.47
CA TYR A 61 -7.42 8.56 -8.85
C TYR A 61 -7.29 8.36 -10.37
N GLU A 62 -7.85 9.25 -11.19
CA GLU A 62 -7.73 9.19 -12.66
C GLU A 62 -6.26 9.16 -13.12
N SER A 63 -5.36 9.79 -12.37
CA SER A 63 -3.92 9.79 -12.63
C SER A 63 -3.23 8.45 -12.36
N PHE A 64 -3.88 7.48 -11.72
CA PHE A 64 -3.31 6.17 -11.35
C PHE A 64 -3.90 4.99 -12.13
N GLN A 65 -4.41 5.25 -13.34
CA GLN A 65 -4.95 4.22 -14.23
C GLN A 65 -3.85 3.18 -14.52
N GLY A 66 -3.96 2.00 -13.89
CA GLY A 66 -3.01 0.89 -14.01
C GLY A 66 -2.15 0.63 -12.77
N GLN A 67 -1.99 1.59 -11.87
CA GLN A 67 -1.31 1.40 -10.57
C GLN A 67 -2.30 1.10 -9.44
N LEU A 68 -3.54 1.59 -9.53
CA LEU A 68 -4.56 1.38 -8.50
C LEU A 68 -5.19 -0.01 -8.59
N ILE A 69 -5.21 -0.73 -7.47
CA ILE A 69 -5.92 -2.01 -7.32
C ILE A 69 -6.86 -1.92 -6.11
N ARG A 70 -8.16 -2.12 -6.33
CA ARG A 70 -9.12 -2.22 -5.22
C ARG A 70 -9.15 -3.64 -4.71
N THR A 71 -9.25 -3.84 -3.39
CA THR A 71 -9.24 -5.20 -2.83
C THR A 71 -10.38 -6.07 -3.35
N GLY A 72 -11.55 -5.51 -3.64
CA GLY A 72 -12.67 -6.22 -4.25
C GLY A 72 -12.39 -6.72 -5.68
N GLN A 73 -11.36 -6.19 -6.35
CA GLN A 73 -10.95 -6.55 -7.70
C GLN A 73 -9.73 -7.49 -7.73
N LEU A 74 -9.10 -7.76 -6.57
CA LEU A 74 -7.98 -8.67 -6.49
C LEU A 74 -8.42 -10.08 -6.94
N PRO A 75 -7.78 -10.66 -7.96
CA PRO A 75 -8.09 -12.02 -8.40
C PRO A 75 -7.82 -13.04 -7.29
N LYS A 76 -8.65 -14.10 -7.23
CA LYS A 76 -8.43 -15.24 -6.33
C LYS A 76 -7.40 -16.23 -6.87
N ASP A 77 -7.21 -16.23 -8.18
CA ASP A 77 -6.22 -17.05 -8.86
C ASP A 77 -4.84 -16.39 -8.76
N ARG A 78 -3.82 -17.17 -8.37
CA ARG A 78 -2.45 -16.69 -8.16
C ARG A 78 -1.80 -16.16 -9.44
N VAL A 79 -2.05 -16.78 -10.60
CA VAL A 79 -1.51 -16.34 -11.90
C VAL A 79 -2.13 -15.00 -12.29
N ALA A 80 -3.45 -14.88 -12.18
CA ALA A 80 -4.17 -13.63 -12.45
C ALA A 80 -3.76 -12.52 -11.47
N LEU A 81 -3.54 -12.85 -10.20
CA LEU A 81 -3.06 -11.90 -9.21
C LEU A 81 -1.62 -11.43 -9.51
N SER A 82 -0.74 -12.36 -9.91
CA SER A 82 0.62 -12.01 -10.34
C SER A 82 0.60 -11.11 -11.57
N GLN A 83 -0.33 -11.31 -12.50
CA GLN A 83 -0.51 -10.45 -13.66
C GLN A 83 -1.04 -9.06 -13.27
N ALA A 84 -1.97 -8.98 -12.32
CA ALA A 84 -2.51 -7.71 -11.83
C ALA A 84 -1.44 -6.87 -11.09
N ILE A 85 -0.60 -7.52 -10.28
CA ILE A 85 0.55 -6.89 -9.61
C ILE A 85 1.64 -6.52 -10.64
N GLY A 86 1.87 -7.39 -11.63
CA GLY A 86 2.88 -7.18 -12.66
C GLY A 86 4.31 -7.27 -12.11
N SER A 87 5.21 -6.45 -12.64
CA SER A 87 6.62 -6.37 -12.22
C SER A 87 6.86 -5.44 -11.03
N SER A 88 5.82 -4.76 -10.54
CA SER A 88 5.97 -3.77 -9.49
C SER A 88 6.37 -4.42 -8.17
N THR A 89 7.51 -4.00 -7.62
CA THR A 89 8.02 -4.44 -6.31
C THR A 89 7.64 -3.50 -5.17
N VAL A 90 7.17 -2.29 -5.51
CA VAL A 90 6.73 -1.26 -4.56
C VAL A 90 5.22 -1.29 -4.43
N ILE A 91 4.73 -1.56 -3.22
CA ILE A 91 3.30 -1.59 -2.88
C ILE A 91 2.99 -0.49 -1.88
N LEU A 92 1.96 0.32 -2.19
CA LEU A 92 1.44 1.34 -1.29
C LEU A 92 0.11 0.86 -0.71
N SER A 93 -0.06 1.01 0.59
CA SER A 93 -1.33 0.70 1.24
C SER A 93 -1.46 1.40 2.59
N THR A 94 -2.66 1.39 3.18
CA THR A 94 -2.83 1.87 4.55
C THR A 94 -2.47 0.78 5.55
N LEU A 95 -2.09 1.18 6.77
CA LEU A 95 -1.78 0.21 7.83
C LEU A 95 -2.99 -0.67 8.14
N ALA A 96 -4.18 -0.06 8.20
CA ALA A 96 -5.43 -0.78 8.42
C ALA A 96 -5.70 -1.85 7.35
N LEU A 97 -5.33 -1.60 6.09
CA LEU A 97 -5.51 -2.59 5.03
C LEU A 97 -4.43 -3.67 5.07
N LEU A 98 -3.18 -3.31 5.38
CA LEU A 98 -2.10 -4.28 5.54
C LEU A 98 -2.43 -5.30 6.65
N SER A 99 -3.01 -4.83 7.77
CA SER A 99 -3.42 -5.67 8.90
C SER A 99 -4.73 -6.44 8.67
N ASN A 100 -5.37 -6.32 7.50
CA ASN A 100 -6.63 -6.98 7.22
C ASN A 100 -6.39 -8.44 6.76
N PRO A 101 -6.93 -9.46 7.47
CA PRO A 101 -6.79 -10.87 7.05
C PRO A 101 -7.36 -11.17 5.66
N ASN A 102 -8.27 -10.33 5.15
CA ASN A 102 -8.77 -10.45 3.78
C ASN A 102 -7.72 -10.12 2.72
N LEU A 103 -6.67 -9.36 3.06
CA LEU A 103 -5.55 -9.11 2.15
C LEU A 103 -4.61 -10.32 2.10
N GLU A 104 -4.31 -10.89 3.27
CA GLU A 104 -3.51 -12.12 3.40
C GLU A 104 -4.17 -13.30 2.70
N SER A 105 -5.46 -13.55 2.94
CA SER A 105 -6.19 -14.67 2.32
C SER A 105 -6.30 -14.60 0.80
N LYS A 106 -5.97 -13.45 0.20
CA LYS A 106 -5.88 -13.28 -1.25
C LYS A 106 -4.52 -13.63 -1.83
N GLY A 107 -3.51 -13.94 -1.00
CA GLY A 107 -2.18 -14.36 -1.46
C GLY A 107 -1.31 -13.23 -1.99
N VAL A 108 -1.63 -11.96 -1.66
CA VAL A 108 -0.84 -10.79 -2.11
C VAL A 108 0.59 -10.86 -1.57
N PHE A 109 0.74 -11.29 -0.31
CA PHE A 109 2.05 -11.44 0.32
C PHE A 109 2.89 -12.60 -0.25
N ASP A 110 2.25 -13.55 -0.96
CA ASP A 110 2.97 -14.63 -1.66
C ASP A 110 3.57 -14.19 -3.00
N ILE A 111 3.18 -13.00 -3.48
CA ILE A 111 3.70 -12.39 -4.71
C ILE A 111 4.68 -11.28 -4.36
N VAL A 112 4.28 -10.39 -3.44
CA VAL A 112 5.14 -9.31 -2.94
C VAL A 112 5.24 -9.41 -1.42
N PRO A 113 6.21 -10.17 -0.89
CA PRO A 113 6.34 -10.38 0.55
C PRO A 113 6.70 -9.08 1.27
N VAL A 114 6.19 -8.92 2.49
CA VAL A 114 6.46 -7.76 3.35
C VAL A 114 7.86 -7.89 3.99
N ARG A 115 8.92 -7.75 3.18
CA ARG A 115 10.32 -7.83 3.65
C ARG A 115 10.86 -6.47 4.08
N ASN A 116 10.59 -5.45 3.29
CA ASN A 116 10.93 -4.06 3.59
C ASN A 116 9.63 -3.30 3.83
N LEU A 117 9.50 -2.71 5.02
CA LEU A 117 8.33 -1.95 5.42
C LEU A 117 8.75 -0.53 5.76
N VAL A 118 8.21 0.44 5.04
CA VAL A 118 8.36 1.87 5.32
C VAL A 118 7.04 2.40 5.78
N VAL A 119 7.05 3.13 6.89
CA VAL A 119 5.84 3.69 7.48
C VAL A 119 5.99 5.21 7.52
N ASP A 120 5.18 5.91 6.73
CA ASP A 120 5.12 7.38 6.75
C ASP A 120 4.25 7.86 7.92
N GLU A 121 4.62 9.01 8.49
CA GLU A 121 3.99 9.58 9.69
C GLU A 121 3.89 8.58 10.86
N ALA A 122 4.89 7.69 11.02
CA ALA A 122 4.88 6.65 12.04
C ALA A 122 4.66 7.17 13.47
N SER A 123 5.04 8.42 13.75
CA SER A 123 4.79 9.09 15.03
C SER A 123 3.32 9.36 15.34
N GLN A 124 2.43 9.29 14.33
CA GLN A 124 0.98 9.47 14.46
C GLN A 124 0.23 8.14 14.48
N ILE A 125 0.94 7.01 14.47
CA ILE A 125 0.33 5.68 14.60
C ILE A 125 0.19 5.39 16.08
N ASP A 126 -1.05 5.30 16.55
CA ASP A 126 -1.33 4.70 17.84
C ASP A 126 -1.21 3.17 17.69
N ILE A 127 -0.13 2.61 18.24
CA ILE A 127 0.16 1.18 18.15
C ILE A 127 -0.87 0.33 18.89
N PHE A 128 -1.60 0.90 19.86
CA PHE A 128 -2.59 0.18 20.65
C PHE A 128 -3.84 -0.20 19.85
N ASP A 129 -4.22 0.60 18.86
CA ASP A 129 -5.37 0.32 17.99
C ASP A 129 -5.16 -0.92 17.09
N TYR A 130 -3.92 -1.36 16.94
CA TYR A 130 -3.54 -2.46 16.04
C TYR A 130 -2.88 -3.64 16.76
N MET A 131 -2.62 -3.53 18.07
CA MET A 131 -2.15 -4.61 18.94
C MET A 131 -3.29 -5.42 19.58
N ALA A 132 -4.53 -5.25 19.13
CA ALA A 132 -5.67 -6.03 19.60
C ALA A 132 -5.54 -7.51 19.18
N GLY A 133 -4.78 -8.27 19.96
CA GLY A 133 -4.86 -9.72 20.00
C GLY A 133 -6.22 -10.15 20.60
N PRO A 134 -6.75 -11.32 20.24
CA PRO A 134 -8.05 -11.80 20.71
C PRO A 134 -8.14 -12.15 22.20
N ASP A 135 -7.27 -11.68 23.08
CA ASP A 135 -7.29 -12.04 24.51
C ASP A 135 -6.87 -10.87 25.41
N CYS A 136 -7.85 -10.10 25.88
CA CYS A 136 -7.76 -9.34 27.13
C CYS A 136 -9.16 -9.22 27.74
N PHE A 137 -9.69 -10.35 28.20
CA PHE A 137 -10.66 -10.39 29.30
C PHE A 137 -9.95 -10.98 30.52
N TYR A 138 -9.77 -10.17 31.56
CA TYR A 138 -9.67 -10.60 32.96
C TYR A 138 -10.39 -9.57 33.83
#